data_AF-A0A2T6L3W1-F1
#
_entry.id   AF-A0A2T6L3W1-F1
#
_cell.length_a   1.000
_cell.length_b   1.000
_cell.length_c   1.000
_cell.angle_alpha   90.00
_cell.angle_beta   90.00
_cell.angle_gamma   90.00
#
_symmetry.space_group_name_H-M   'P 1'
#
loop_
_entity.id
_entity.type
_entity.pdbx_description
1 polymer ?
#
loop_
_entity_poly.entity_id
_entity_poly.type
_entity_poly.pdbx_seq_one_letter_code
_entity_poly.pdbx_strand_id
1 'polypeptide(L)'
;MSSDSDAPRTEAGENSERMDRLRALLTKPIKIPESASSDTEDADYAAPVAAAAAPKGAKTPMTPEATPPKGGAKVPVETPPAVKAAAEALDRLSDEEKDAVVEGAGSGKRSKSRRTWADAYLAKPDKPLTPEEVRAELTVALKEQGAEFRELAAKQGTAQEKALEQALEGARETTSAELTAAVEQAVASAREEAARLQGRIDELASTADTLRTDLDAARAVADAARAAVDSATTAASAARETADAATKKAATATTFAWVGIVLALVAAVVAVVM
;
A
#
# COMPACT_ATOMS: atom_id res chain seq x y z
N MET A 1 -16.99 -51.72 35.88
CA MET A 1 -15.54 -51.95 35.67
C MET A 1 -15.25 -51.61 34.21
N SER A 2 -14.87 -50.37 33.91
CA SER A 2 -14.19 -49.99 32.67
C SER A 2 -13.44 -48.70 32.97
N SER A 3 -12.15 -48.83 33.25
CA SER A 3 -11.22 -47.72 33.41
C SER A 3 -10.77 -47.29 32.02
N ASP A 4 -11.27 -46.15 31.54
CA ASP A 4 -10.63 -45.43 30.44
C ASP A 4 -9.33 -44.82 30.95
N SER A 5 -8.23 -45.26 30.36
CA SER A 5 -6.88 -44.79 30.65
C SER A 5 -6.57 -43.61 29.75
N ASP A 6 -6.62 -42.40 30.31
CA ASP A 6 -6.02 -41.20 29.73
C ASP A 6 -4.49 -41.33 29.79
N ALA A 7 -3.89 -41.69 28.65
CA ALA A 7 -2.46 -41.53 28.43
C ALA A 7 -2.18 -40.11 27.92
N PRO A 8 -1.14 -39.40 28.41
CA PRO A 8 -0.82 -38.06 27.94
C PRO A 8 -0.37 -38.12 26.47
N ARG A 9 -0.96 -37.23 25.65
CA ARG A 9 -0.53 -36.99 24.27
C ARG A 9 0.94 -36.58 24.28
N THR A 10 1.79 -37.40 23.67
CA THR A 10 3.22 -37.15 23.58
C THR A 10 3.48 -36.04 22.56
N GLU A 11 4.16 -34.98 22.99
CA GLU A 11 4.56 -33.79 22.19
C GLU A 11 5.38 -34.12 20.92
N ALA A 12 5.87 -35.37 20.82
CA ALA A 12 6.61 -35.85 19.66
C ALA A 12 5.76 -35.87 18.36
N GLY A 13 4.43 -36.07 18.44
CA GLY A 13 3.56 -36.14 17.27
C GLY A 13 3.31 -34.78 16.59
N GLU A 14 3.18 -33.72 17.40
CA GLU A 14 2.88 -32.37 16.89
C GLU A 14 4.06 -31.77 16.12
N ASN A 15 5.28 -32.15 16.49
CA ASN A 15 6.49 -31.67 15.83
C ASN A 15 6.69 -32.33 14.45
N SER A 16 6.33 -33.62 14.30
CA SER A 16 6.33 -34.28 12.99
C SER A 16 5.30 -33.68 12.04
N GLU A 17 4.09 -33.35 12.52
CA GLU A 17 3.07 -32.71 11.68
C GLU A 17 3.46 -31.30 11.24
N ARG A 18 4.13 -30.52 12.11
CA ARG A 18 4.69 -29.21 11.73
C ARG A 18 5.76 -29.34 10.65
N MET A 19 6.66 -30.31 10.78
CA MET A 19 7.73 -30.54 9.79
C MET A 19 7.18 -30.98 8.43
N ASP A 20 6.14 -31.81 8.41
CA ASP A 20 5.50 -32.23 7.16
C ASP A 20 4.74 -31.09 6.47
N ARG A 21 4.09 -30.19 7.24
CA ARG A 21 3.48 -28.97 6.68
C ARG A 21 4.53 -28.01 6.09
N LEU A 22 5.69 -27.87 6.72
CA LEU A 22 6.78 -27.05 6.19
C LEU A 22 7.34 -27.64 4.89
N ARG A 23 7.52 -28.96 4.82
CA ARG A 23 7.95 -29.65 3.59
C ARG A 23 6.94 -29.48 2.46
N ALA A 24 5.63 -29.50 2.76
CA ALA A 24 4.57 -29.26 1.79
C ALA A 24 4.49 -27.81 1.27
N LEU A 25 4.97 -26.83 2.06
CA LEU A 25 5.06 -25.42 1.63
C LEU A 25 6.29 -25.16 0.76
N LEU A 26 7.42 -25.80 1.07
CA LEU A 26 8.67 -25.66 0.32
C LEU A 26 8.68 -26.40 -1.04
N THR A 27 7.80 -27.39 -1.23
CA THR A 27 7.72 -28.16 -2.49
C THR A 27 6.73 -27.59 -3.51
N LYS A 28 6.01 -26.50 -3.18
CA LYS A 28 5.15 -25.81 -4.16
C LYS A 28 6.02 -24.95 -5.09
N PRO A 29 6.01 -25.18 -6.41
CA PRO A 29 6.78 -24.37 -7.34
C PRO A 29 6.23 -22.94 -7.36
N ILE A 30 7.08 -21.97 -7.02
CA ILE A 30 6.78 -20.54 -7.10
C ILE A 30 6.66 -20.18 -8.58
N LYS A 31 5.43 -19.93 -9.06
CA LYS A 31 5.21 -19.29 -10.35
C LYS A 31 5.59 -17.82 -10.23
N ILE A 32 6.74 -17.46 -10.80
CA ILE A 32 7.13 -16.06 -11.01
C ILE A 32 6.29 -15.56 -12.20
N PRO A 33 5.50 -14.48 -12.07
CA PRO A 33 4.78 -13.92 -13.20
C PRO A 33 5.77 -13.29 -14.20
N GLU A 34 5.70 -13.73 -15.47
CA GLU A 34 6.45 -13.23 -16.65
C GLU A 34 6.05 -11.80 -17.07
N SER A 35 5.75 -10.91 -16.12
CA SER A 35 5.31 -9.53 -16.41
C SER A 35 6.39 -8.48 -16.15
N ALA A 36 7.61 -8.86 -15.81
CA ALA A 36 8.75 -7.96 -15.68
C ALA A 36 9.69 -8.09 -16.89
N SER A 37 9.15 -7.79 -18.07
CA SER A 37 9.96 -7.53 -19.26
C SER A 37 10.58 -6.14 -19.10
N SER A 38 11.89 -6.12 -18.95
CA SER A 38 12.76 -4.96 -19.01
C SER A 38 12.65 -4.27 -20.37
N ASP A 39 12.06 -3.09 -20.41
CA ASP A 39 12.22 -2.14 -21.51
C ASP A 39 12.28 -0.73 -20.90
N THR A 40 13.50 -0.28 -20.63
CA THR A 40 13.83 1.10 -20.23
C THR A 40 15.12 1.49 -20.93
N GLU A 41 15.00 1.81 -22.22
CA GLU A 41 15.90 2.75 -22.87
C GLU A 41 15.60 4.16 -22.30
N ASP A 42 16.27 4.52 -21.21
CA ASP A 42 16.35 5.91 -20.72
C ASP A 42 17.83 6.28 -20.63
N ALA A 43 18.42 6.53 -21.79
CA ALA A 43 19.78 7.03 -21.95
C ALA A 43 19.74 8.47 -22.47
N ASP A 44 19.10 9.39 -21.74
CA ASP A 44 19.17 10.83 -22.04
C ASP A 44 19.06 11.68 -20.76
N TYR A 45 20.11 11.65 -19.93
CA TYR A 45 20.42 12.73 -18.99
C TYR A 45 21.93 12.94 -18.92
N ALA A 46 22.49 13.49 -19.99
CA ALA A 46 23.79 14.16 -19.97
C ALA A 46 23.58 15.64 -20.32
N ALA A 47 23.61 16.49 -19.29
CA ALA A 47 23.68 17.93 -19.46
C ALA A 47 25.04 18.36 -20.04
N PRO A 48 25.08 19.33 -20.96
CA PRO A 48 26.28 20.12 -21.18
C PRO A 48 26.08 21.58 -20.73
N VAL A 49 27.12 22.05 -20.06
CA VAL A 49 27.36 23.42 -19.59
C VAL A 49 27.57 24.36 -20.78
N ALA A 50 27.15 25.62 -20.58
CA ALA A 50 27.10 26.73 -21.52
C ALA A 50 28.34 26.99 -22.40
N ALA A 51 28.09 27.34 -23.67
CA ALA A 51 28.86 28.34 -24.41
C ALA A 51 28.02 28.93 -25.57
N ALA A 52 28.19 30.22 -25.81
CA ALA A 52 27.38 31.08 -26.66
C ALA A 52 27.62 30.90 -28.18
N ALA A 53 26.55 31.07 -28.99
CA ALA A 53 26.46 31.91 -30.20
C ALA A 53 25.23 31.50 -31.06
N ALA A 54 24.46 32.48 -31.52
CA ALA A 54 23.37 32.34 -32.51
C ALA A 54 23.90 32.71 -33.93
N PRO A 55 23.09 32.81 -35.02
CA PRO A 55 21.77 32.23 -35.37
C PRO A 55 21.74 31.64 -36.83
N LYS A 56 20.64 30.99 -37.27
CA LYS A 56 19.95 31.18 -38.59
C LYS A 56 19.01 30.03 -39.00
N GLY A 57 17.85 30.41 -39.55
CA GLY A 57 17.13 29.72 -40.64
C GLY A 57 16.13 28.64 -40.19
N ALA A 58 14.82 28.91 -40.07
CA ALA A 58 13.81 29.07 -41.14
C ALA A 58 13.31 27.73 -41.76
N LYS A 59 11.96 27.62 -41.73
CA LYS A 59 11.04 26.87 -42.61
C LYS A 59 10.46 25.52 -42.11
N THR A 60 9.20 25.59 -41.67
CA THR A 60 8.09 24.66 -42.02
C THR A 60 7.88 24.59 -43.55
N PRO A 61 7.01 23.73 -44.15
CA PRO A 61 6.15 22.62 -43.64
C PRO A 61 6.27 21.33 -44.52
N MET A 62 5.43 20.30 -44.28
CA MET A 62 4.68 19.52 -45.31
C MET A 62 4.14 18.19 -44.71
N THR A 63 2.84 18.14 -44.45
CA THR A 63 1.95 16.97 -44.63
C THR A 63 1.49 16.93 -46.11
N PRO A 64 0.66 15.98 -46.61
CA PRO A 64 0.29 14.60 -46.22
C PRO A 64 0.24 13.62 -47.43
N GLU A 65 0.04 12.30 -47.24
CA GLU A 65 -0.72 11.38 -48.15
C GLU A 65 -0.80 9.96 -47.55
N ALA A 66 -2.00 9.43 -47.23
CA ALA A 66 -2.80 8.48 -48.03
C ALA A 66 -2.43 6.99 -47.73
N THR A 67 -3.30 5.98 -47.54
CA THR A 67 -4.75 5.74 -47.71
C THR A 67 -5.07 4.38 -46.98
N PRO A 68 -6.34 3.94 -46.81
CA PRO A 68 -6.81 2.97 -45.81
C PRO A 68 -6.91 1.51 -46.31
N PRO A 69 -7.31 0.57 -45.43
CA PRO A 69 -8.11 -0.56 -45.84
C PRO A 69 -9.52 -0.57 -45.24
N LYS A 70 -10.46 -0.90 -46.13
CA LYS A 70 -11.85 -1.29 -45.88
C LYS A 70 -11.91 -2.60 -45.09
N GLY A 71 -12.86 -2.69 -44.15
CA GLY A 71 -13.27 -3.96 -43.55
C GLY A 71 -14.48 -3.75 -42.65
N GLY A 72 -15.67 -4.07 -43.16
CA GLY A 72 -16.93 -3.86 -42.44
C GLY A 72 -17.16 -4.87 -41.33
N ALA A 73 -17.62 -4.36 -40.19
CA ALA A 73 -18.47 -5.08 -39.25
C ALA A 73 -19.38 -4.05 -38.58
N LYS A 74 -20.70 -4.21 -38.74
CA LYS A 74 -21.71 -3.40 -38.03
C LYS A 74 -21.64 -3.77 -36.55
N VAL A 75 -21.09 -2.87 -35.74
CA VAL A 75 -21.14 -2.93 -34.27
C VAL A 75 -22.19 -1.91 -33.81
N PRO A 76 -23.05 -2.21 -32.82
CA PRO A 76 -24.04 -1.25 -32.34
C PRO A 76 -23.33 -0.03 -31.75
N VAL A 77 -23.81 1.16 -32.10
CA VAL A 77 -23.35 2.42 -31.50
C VAL A 77 -23.72 2.39 -30.02
N GLU A 78 -22.75 2.07 -29.17
CA GLU A 78 -22.87 2.30 -27.73
C GLU A 78 -22.98 3.80 -27.50
N THR A 79 -24.13 4.20 -26.99
CA THR A 79 -24.39 5.56 -26.55
C THR A 79 -23.49 5.85 -25.34
N PRO A 80 -22.81 7.01 -25.30
CA PRO A 80 -21.94 7.35 -24.19
C PRO A 80 -22.71 7.33 -22.86
N PRO A 81 -22.07 6.94 -21.74
CA PRO A 81 -22.72 6.71 -20.45
C PRO A 81 -23.50 7.93 -19.92
N ALA A 82 -23.14 9.14 -20.37
CA ALA A 82 -23.87 10.37 -20.06
C ALA A 82 -25.31 10.40 -20.63
N VAL A 83 -25.56 9.78 -21.79
CA VAL A 83 -26.91 9.74 -22.41
C VAL A 83 -27.79 8.69 -21.73
N LYS A 84 -27.18 7.60 -21.26
CA LYS A 84 -27.89 6.55 -20.51
C LYS A 84 -28.26 7.03 -19.10
N ALA A 85 -27.37 7.78 -18.44
CA ALA A 85 -27.67 8.43 -17.16
C ALA A 85 -28.75 9.52 -17.29
N ALA A 86 -28.78 10.27 -18.38
CA ALA A 86 -29.85 11.25 -18.64
C ALA A 86 -31.21 10.59 -18.93
N ALA A 87 -31.23 9.44 -19.59
CA ALA A 87 -32.46 8.68 -19.82
C ALA A 87 -33.00 8.02 -18.53
N GLU A 88 -32.12 7.52 -17.66
CA GLU A 88 -32.51 6.92 -16.38
C GLU A 88 -32.90 7.94 -15.29
N ALA A 89 -32.46 9.20 -15.43
CA ALA A 89 -32.91 10.32 -14.61
C ALA A 89 -34.30 10.82 -15.04
N LEU A 90 -34.66 10.71 -16.33
CA LEU A 90 -35.98 11.08 -16.84
C LEU A 90 -37.07 10.06 -16.46
N ASP A 91 -36.69 8.80 -16.22
CA ASP A 91 -37.59 7.71 -15.82
C ASP A 91 -37.82 7.61 -14.29
N ARG A 92 -37.05 8.37 -13.50
CA ARG A 92 -37.21 8.49 -12.03
C ARG A 92 -37.97 9.74 -11.58
N LEU A 93 -38.46 10.58 -12.49
CA LEU A 93 -39.46 11.59 -12.14
C LEU A 93 -40.77 10.88 -11.81
N SER A 94 -41.17 10.94 -10.53
CA SER A 94 -42.41 10.35 -10.05
C SER A 94 -43.62 10.96 -10.75
N ASP A 95 -44.72 10.20 -10.82
CA ASP A 95 -45.95 10.67 -11.45
C ASP A 95 -46.51 11.93 -10.76
N GLU A 96 -46.10 12.23 -9.52
CA GLU A 96 -46.40 13.51 -8.84
C GLU A 96 -45.72 14.74 -9.48
N GLU A 97 -44.53 14.62 -10.09
CA GLU A 97 -43.89 15.77 -10.78
C GLU A 97 -44.42 15.96 -12.21
N LYS A 98 -44.98 14.91 -12.83
CA LYS A 98 -45.69 15.03 -14.11
C LYS A 98 -47.04 15.72 -13.95
N ASP A 99 -47.73 15.50 -12.84
CA ASP A 99 -48.95 16.24 -12.51
C ASP A 99 -48.66 17.70 -12.16
N ALA A 100 -47.55 18.03 -11.49
CA ALA A 100 -47.17 19.42 -11.22
C ALA A 100 -46.87 20.27 -12.48
N VAL A 101 -46.42 19.64 -13.58
CA VAL A 101 -46.19 20.34 -14.86
C VAL A 101 -47.51 20.51 -15.66
N VAL A 102 -48.51 19.66 -15.43
CA VAL A 102 -49.83 19.74 -16.09
C VAL A 102 -50.83 20.58 -15.27
N GLU A 103 -50.69 20.66 -13.95
CA GLU A 103 -51.56 21.43 -13.04
C GLU A 103 -51.16 22.92 -12.87
N GLY A 104 -50.18 23.40 -13.63
CA GLY A 104 -49.95 24.84 -13.82
C GLY A 104 -50.94 25.50 -14.78
N ALA A 105 -51.83 24.73 -15.42
CA ALA A 105 -52.77 25.20 -16.45
C ALA A 105 -54.20 25.49 -15.93
N GLY A 106 -54.45 25.40 -14.62
CA GLY A 106 -55.81 25.43 -14.07
C GLY A 106 -55.99 26.34 -12.87
N SER A 107 -56.00 27.66 -13.05
CA SER A 107 -57.00 28.55 -12.41
C SER A 107 -56.66 30.04 -12.56
N GLY A 108 -57.67 30.81 -12.98
CA GLY A 108 -57.77 32.23 -12.62
C GLY A 108 -57.01 33.24 -13.47
N LYS A 109 -57.68 33.73 -14.53
CA LYS A 109 -57.44 35.03 -15.18
C LYS A 109 -56.16 35.19 -16.01
N ARG A 110 -56.05 34.48 -17.15
CA ARG A 110 -55.24 34.97 -18.30
C ARG A 110 -55.94 34.80 -19.66
N SER A 111 -57.25 35.00 -19.71
CA SER A 111 -58.02 35.09 -20.97
C SER A 111 -57.99 36.50 -21.58
N LYS A 112 -56.80 37.14 -21.64
CA LYS A 112 -56.67 38.53 -22.14
C LYS A 112 -55.62 38.75 -23.24
N SER A 113 -55.04 37.68 -23.78
CA SER A 113 -53.94 37.77 -24.76
C SER A 113 -54.28 37.18 -26.15
N ARG A 114 -55.56 37.21 -26.53
CA ARG A 114 -55.98 37.06 -27.94
C ARG A 114 -57.04 38.09 -28.32
N ARG A 115 -57.07 39.25 -27.63
CA ARG A 115 -57.55 40.48 -28.27
C ARG A 115 -56.47 40.87 -29.26
N THR A 116 -56.59 40.24 -30.41
CA THR A 116 -55.86 40.50 -31.63
C THR A 116 -55.89 41.99 -31.87
N TRP A 117 -54.80 42.53 -32.42
CA TRP A 117 -54.70 43.93 -32.82
C TRP A 117 -55.90 44.40 -33.68
N ALA A 118 -56.63 43.47 -34.29
CA ALA A 118 -57.90 43.68 -34.96
C ALA A 118 -59.00 44.31 -34.07
N ASP A 119 -59.14 43.92 -32.80
CA ASP A 119 -60.14 44.51 -31.90
C ASP A 119 -59.78 45.94 -31.47
N ALA A 120 -58.48 46.25 -31.38
CA ALA A 120 -58.00 47.60 -31.12
C ALA A 120 -58.18 48.53 -32.34
N TYR A 121 -58.09 47.97 -33.55
CA TYR A 121 -58.39 48.67 -34.81
C TYR A 121 -59.88 48.95 -34.99
N LEU A 122 -60.76 48.06 -34.49
CA LEU A 122 -62.22 48.21 -34.62
C LEU A 122 -62.84 49.13 -33.55
N ALA A 123 -62.13 49.42 -32.45
CA ALA A 123 -62.65 50.25 -31.36
C ALA A 123 -62.39 51.77 -31.50
N LYS A 124 -61.67 52.22 -32.54
CA LYS A 124 -61.45 53.65 -32.85
C LYS A 124 -61.87 53.96 -34.31
N PRO A 125 -63.07 54.50 -34.57
CA PRO A 125 -63.56 54.66 -35.95
C PRO A 125 -62.97 55.83 -36.73
N ASP A 126 -62.29 56.80 -36.10
CA ASP A 126 -62.18 58.13 -36.74
C ASP A 126 -60.84 58.43 -37.45
N LYS A 127 -59.92 57.47 -37.58
CA LYS A 127 -58.76 57.57 -38.48
C LYS A 127 -58.09 56.21 -38.70
N PRO A 128 -58.02 55.67 -39.94
CA PRO A 128 -57.20 54.50 -40.22
C PRO A 128 -55.74 54.88 -40.04
N LEU A 129 -55.04 54.25 -39.09
CA LEU A 129 -53.58 54.40 -38.97
C LEU A 129 -52.95 53.99 -40.29
N THR A 130 -52.09 54.85 -40.81
CA THR A 130 -51.31 54.58 -42.00
C THR A 130 -50.30 53.46 -41.73
N PRO A 131 -49.94 52.65 -42.73
CA PRO A 131 -48.95 51.58 -42.55
C PRO A 131 -47.58 52.09 -42.07
N GLU A 132 -47.28 53.38 -42.23
CA GLU A 132 -46.07 54.00 -41.68
C GLU A 132 -46.17 54.25 -40.17
N GLU A 133 -47.31 54.68 -39.65
CA GLU A 133 -47.55 54.85 -38.21
C GLU A 133 -47.48 53.49 -37.48
N VAL A 134 -48.05 52.45 -38.08
CA VAL A 134 -47.94 51.07 -37.55
C VAL A 134 -46.50 50.59 -37.50
N ARG A 135 -45.70 50.88 -38.54
CA ARG A 135 -44.27 50.55 -38.56
C ARG A 135 -43.50 51.33 -37.50
N ALA A 136 -43.83 52.60 -37.30
CA ALA A 136 -43.20 53.42 -36.27
C ALA A 136 -43.48 52.88 -34.86
N GLU A 137 -44.75 52.56 -34.55
CA GLU A 137 -45.13 51.98 -33.26
C GLU A 137 -44.48 50.60 -33.02
N LEU A 138 -44.45 49.72 -34.03
CA LEU A 138 -43.75 48.43 -33.94
C LEU A 138 -42.25 48.60 -33.68
N THR A 139 -41.62 49.59 -34.30
CA THR A 139 -40.18 49.84 -34.13
C THR A 139 -39.87 50.36 -32.73
N VAL A 140 -40.75 51.18 -32.15
CA VAL A 140 -40.63 51.64 -30.75
C VAL A 140 -40.83 50.48 -29.78
N ALA A 141 -41.88 49.68 -29.96
CA ALA A 141 -42.16 48.51 -29.12
C ALA A 141 -41.03 47.48 -29.14
N LEU A 142 -40.43 47.20 -30.32
CA LEU A 142 -39.28 46.31 -30.44
C LEU A 142 -38.03 46.84 -29.73
N LYS A 143 -37.82 48.17 -29.73
CA LYS A 143 -36.69 48.79 -29.02
C LYS A 143 -36.89 48.76 -27.51
N GLU A 144 -38.10 48.99 -27.04
CA GLU A 144 -38.46 48.89 -25.62
C GLU A 144 -38.32 47.44 -25.12
N GLN A 145 -38.89 46.47 -25.83
CA GLN A 145 -38.69 45.04 -25.50
C GLN A 145 -37.21 44.65 -25.55
N GLY A 146 -36.46 45.10 -26.56
CA GLY A 146 -35.02 44.87 -26.65
C GLY A 146 -34.21 45.54 -25.53
N ALA A 147 -34.73 46.60 -24.90
CA ALA A 147 -34.12 47.22 -23.72
C ALA A 147 -34.43 46.40 -22.46
N GLU A 148 -35.68 45.98 -22.27
CA GLU A 148 -36.10 45.12 -21.16
C GLU A 148 -35.35 43.78 -21.15
N PHE A 149 -35.20 43.14 -22.33
CA PHE A 149 -34.41 41.91 -22.45
C PHE A 149 -32.94 42.11 -22.11
N ARG A 150 -32.33 43.23 -22.50
CA ARG A 150 -30.94 43.55 -22.15
C ARG A 150 -30.78 43.80 -20.65
N GLU A 151 -31.75 44.45 -20.02
CA GLU A 151 -31.75 44.67 -18.57
C GLU A 151 -31.92 43.36 -17.79
N LEU A 152 -32.84 42.49 -18.22
CA LEU A 152 -33.02 41.16 -17.64
C LEU A 152 -31.78 40.28 -17.83
N ALA A 153 -31.15 40.31 -19.01
CA ALA A 153 -29.92 39.58 -19.27
C ALA A 153 -28.76 40.09 -18.39
N ALA A 154 -28.63 41.41 -18.19
CA ALA A 154 -27.62 41.97 -17.29
C ALA A 154 -27.88 41.61 -15.81
N LYS A 155 -29.14 41.63 -15.38
CA LYS A 155 -29.55 41.18 -14.03
C LYS A 155 -29.28 39.69 -13.82
N GLN A 156 -29.56 38.84 -14.81
CA GLN A 156 -29.23 37.41 -14.74
C GLN A 156 -27.73 37.17 -14.75
N GLY A 157 -26.95 37.87 -15.59
CA GLY A 157 -25.49 37.74 -15.62
C GLY A 157 -24.85 38.07 -14.28
N THR A 158 -25.24 39.18 -13.66
CA THR A 158 -24.74 39.57 -12.32
C THR A 158 -25.21 38.64 -11.21
N ALA A 159 -26.43 38.11 -11.29
CA ALA A 159 -26.93 37.12 -10.34
C ALA A 159 -26.18 35.79 -10.47
N GLN A 160 -25.88 35.36 -11.71
CA GLN A 160 -25.14 34.15 -12.00
C GLN A 160 -23.68 34.27 -11.55
N GLU A 161 -23.03 35.41 -11.79
CA GLU A 161 -21.67 35.69 -11.33
C GLU A 161 -21.57 35.64 -9.80
N LYS A 162 -22.51 36.26 -9.09
CA LYS A 162 -22.59 36.19 -7.62
C LYS A 162 -22.83 34.77 -7.11
N ALA A 163 -23.70 34.00 -7.76
CA ALA A 163 -23.95 32.61 -7.39
C ALA A 163 -22.70 31.74 -7.60
N LEU A 164 -21.95 32.00 -8.67
CA LEU A 164 -20.72 31.28 -8.98
C LEU A 164 -19.61 31.65 -7.97
N GLU A 165 -19.47 32.92 -7.61
CA GLU A 165 -18.54 33.38 -6.57
C GLU A 165 -18.84 32.74 -5.21
N GLN A 166 -20.11 32.71 -4.80
CA GLN A 166 -20.53 32.05 -3.55
C GLN A 166 -20.29 30.54 -3.58
N ALA A 167 -20.55 29.87 -4.71
CA ALA A 167 -20.27 28.45 -4.84
C ALA A 167 -18.77 28.15 -4.77
N LEU A 168 -17.94 29.04 -5.32
CA LEU A 168 -16.49 28.88 -5.32
C LEU A 168 -15.89 29.13 -3.93
N GLU A 169 -16.42 30.10 -3.18
CA GLU A 169 -16.06 30.33 -1.78
C GLU A 169 -16.47 29.15 -0.89
N GLY A 170 -17.70 28.65 -1.04
CA GLY A 170 -18.15 27.45 -0.34
C GLY A 170 -17.29 26.22 -0.65
N ALA A 171 -16.92 26.01 -1.92
CA ALA A 171 -16.03 24.92 -2.31
C ALA A 171 -14.60 25.06 -1.72
N ARG A 172 -14.10 26.29 -1.58
CA ARG A 172 -12.81 26.54 -0.92
C ARG A 172 -12.86 26.22 0.57
N GLU A 173 -13.93 26.62 1.25
CA GLU A 173 -14.12 26.30 2.66
C GLU A 173 -14.21 24.79 2.88
N THR A 174 -15.02 24.07 2.10
CA THR A 174 -15.15 22.61 2.23
C THR A 174 -13.84 21.90 1.93
N THR A 175 -13.15 22.26 0.86
CA THR A 175 -11.85 21.65 0.52
C THR A 175 -10.79 21.95 1.56
N SER A 176 -10.79 23.15 2.16
CA SER A 176 -9.88 23.48 3.25
C SER A 176 -10.17 22.66 4.50
N ALA A 177 -11.44 22.47 4.86
CA ALA A 177 -11.86 21.68 6.01
C ALA A 177 -11.52 20.20 5.83
N GLU A 178 -11.82 19.64 4.65
CA GLU A 178 -11.46 18.26 4.29
C GLU A 178 -9.94 18.04 4.32
N LEU A 179 -9.17 19.00 3.80
CA LEU A 179 -7.71 18.91 3.83
C LEU A 179 -7.17 18.98 5.26
N THR A 180 -7.72 19.85 6.12
CA THR A 180 -7.32 19.89 7.53
C THR A 180 -7.65 18.59 8.26
N ALA A 181 -8.85 18.03 8.04
CA ALA A 181 -9.24 16.75 8.64
C ALA A 181 -8.35 15.59 8.16
N ALA A 182 -8.04 15.54 6.86
CA ALA A 182 -7.14 14.54 6.29
C ALA A 182 -5.72 14.65 6.87
N VAL A 183 -5.21 15.87 7.05
CA VAL A 183 -3.89 16.10 7.67
C VAL A 183 -3.90 15.69 9.14
N GLU A 184 -4.93 16.03 9.91
CA GLU A 184 -5.05 15.62 11.31
C GLU A 184 -5.10 14.10 11.46
N GLN A 185 -5.87 13.42 10.59
CA GLN A 185 -5.95 11.97 10.55
C GLN A 185 -4.60 11.33 10.19
N ALA A 186 -3.90 11.88 9.18
CA ALA A 186 -2.58 11.40 8.81
C ALA A 186 -1.56 11.57 9.95
N VAL A 187 -1.61 12.70 10.66
CA VAL A 187 -0.74 12.94 11.83
C VAL A 187 -1.07 11.98 12.97
N ALA A 188 -2.36 11.71 13.25
CA ALA A 188 -2.77 10.75 14.26
C ALA A 188 -2.26 9.34 13.93
N SER A 189 -2.45 8.89 12.69
CA SER A 189 -1.95 7.59 12.21
C SER A 189 -0.43 7.49 12.30
N ALA A 190 0.30 8.53 11.88
CA ALA A 190 1.75 8.56 11.98
C ALA A 190 2.25 8.49 13.44
N ARG A 191 1.54 9.11 14.39
CA ARG A 191 1.87 9.04 15.82
C ARG A 191 1.62 7.64 16.39
N GLU A 192 0.54 6.98 16.00
CA GLU A 192 0.27 5.60 16.41
C GLU A 192 1.32 4.64 15.87
N GLU A 193 1.71 4.78 14.61
CA GLU A 193 2.78 3.99 14.02
C GLU A 193 4.12 4.24 14.70
N ALA A 194 4.46 5.49 15.00
CA ALA A 194 5.67 5.83 15.74
C ALA A 194 5.69 5.20 17.13
N ALA A 195 4.58 5.25 17.88
CA ALA A 195 4.45 4.62 19.18
C ALA A 195 4.59 3.09 19.09
N ARG A 196 3.98 2.47 18.07
CA ARG A 196 4.10 1.03 17.80
C ARG A 196 5.55 0.64 17.49
N LEU A 197 6.24 1.42 16.66
CA LEU A 197 7.65 1.16 16.32
C LEU A 197 8.55 1.32 17.54
N GLN A 198 8.31 2.33 18.37
CA GLN A 198 9.05 2.51 19.62
C GLN A 198 8.89 1.30 20.55
N GLY A 199 7.66 0.79 20.71
CA GLY A 199 7.42 -0.42 21.51
C GLY A 199 8.19 -1.65 20.99
N ARG A 200 8.29 -1.82 19.66
CA ARG A 200 9.09 -2.91 19.07
C ARG A 200 10.58 -2.73 19.29
N ILE A 201 11.09 -1.49 19.28
CA ILE A 201 12.48 -1.19 19.59
C ILE A 201 12.79 -1.56 21.04
N ASP A 202 11.92 -1.19 21.97
CA ASP A 202 12.09 -1.50 23.39
C ASP A 202 12.05 -3.02 23.66
N GLU A 203 11.16 -3.76 22.98
CA GLU A 203 11.09 -5.22 23.05
C GLU A 203 12.37 -5.88 22.51
N LEU A 204 12.88 -5.40 21.37
CA LEU A 204 14.14 -5.88 20.80
C LEU A 204 15.33 -5.58 21.70
N ALA A 205 15.37 -4.40 22.33
CA ALA A 205 16.41 -4.04 23.29
C ALA A 205 16.39 -5.00 24.49
N SER A 206 15.21 -5.25 25.07
CA SER A 206 15.05 -6.21 26.17
C SER A 206 15.47 -7.63 25.78
N THR A 207 15.15 -8.05 24.55
CA THR A 207 15.56 -9.36 24.03
C THR A 207 17.08 -9.44 23.87
N ALA A 208 17.71 -8.38 23.36
CA ALA A 208 19.16 -8.29 23.21
C ALA A 208 19.88 -8.36 24.56
N ASP A 209 19.37 -7.70 25.59
CA ASP A 209 19.93 -7.75 26.94
C ASP A 209 19.84 -9.15 27.56
N THR A 210 18.73 -9.84 27.31
CA THR A 210 18.54 -11.24 27.74
C THR A 210 19.56 -12.15 27.05
N LEU A 211 19.68 -12.05 25.72
CA LEU A 211 20.65 -12.83 24.95
C LEU A 211 22.10 -12.55 25.36
N ARG A 212 22.41 -11.29 25.73
CA ARG A 212 23.74 -10.93 26.25
C ARG A 212 24.01 -11.60 27.59
N THR A 213 23.02 -11.61 28.48
CA THR A 213 23.11 -12.29 29.77
C THR A 213 23.30 -13.80 29.59
N ASP A 214 22.54 -14.42 28.68
CA ASP A 214 22.67 -15.84 28.36
C ASP A 214 24.04 -16.17 27.77
N LEU A 215 24.57 -15.31 26.89
CA LEU A 215 25.91 -15.44 26.32
C LEU A 215 27.00 -15.38 27.40
N ASP A 216 26.89 -14.45 28.34
CA ASP A 216 27.85 -14.31 29.42
C ASP A 216 27.78 -15.50 30.40
N ALA A 217 26.57 -16.03 30.66
CA ALA A 217 26.40 -17.26 31.42
C ALA A 217 27.02 -18.47 30.70
N ALA A 218 26.80 -18.60 29.39
CA ALA A 218 27.39 -19.67 28.58
C ALA A 218 28.92 -19.62 28.58
N ARG A 219 29.51 -18.41 28.54
CA ARG A 219 30.97 -18.22 28.67
C ARG A 219 31.48 -18.68 30.04
N ALA A 220 30.80 -18.29 31.12
CA ALA A 220 31.18 -18.72 32.47
C ALA A 220 31.13 -20.25 32.62
N VAL A 221 30.12 -20.90 32.03
CA VAL A 221 30.03 -22.38 32.00
C VAL A 221 31.18 -22.99 31.19
N ALA A 222 31.54 -22.41 30.05
CA ALA A 222 32.66 -22.88 29.23
C ALA A 222 34.00 -22.75 29.98
N ASP A 223 34.23 -21.64 30.68
CA ASP A 223 35.43 -21.43 31.49
C ASP A 223 35.51 -22.43 32.65
N ALA A 224 34.40 -22.70 33.33
CA ALA A 224 34.32 -23.71 34.39
C ALA A 224 34.59 -25.12 33.86
N ALA A 225 34.05 -25.46 32.69
CA ALA A 225 34.31 -26.74 32.03
C ALA A 225 35.79 -26.88 31.66
N ARG A 226 36.43 -25.82 31.17
CA ARG A 226 37.87 -25.79 30.86
C ARG A 226 38.72 -26.02 32.11
N ALA A 227 38.41 -25.34 33.21
CA ALA A 227 39.10 -25.54 34.48
C ALA A 227 38.94 -27.00 35.00
N ALA A 228 37.76 -27.59 34.83
CA ALA A 228 37.52 -28.99 35.20
C ALA A 228 38.37 -29.96 34.35
N VAL A 229 38.49 -29.70 33.05
CA VAL A 229 39.35 -30.48 32.15
C VAL A 229 40.82 -30.36 32.57
N ASP A 230 41.33 -29.15 32.83
CA ASP A 230 42.71 -28.93 33.25
C ASP A 230 43.03 -29.65 34.57
N SER A 231 42.09 -29.62 35.52
CA SER A 231 42.19 -30.37 36.77
C SER A 231 42.21 -31.88 36.54
N ALA A 232 41.36 -32.40 35.65
CA ALA A 232 41.33 -33.83 35.32
C ALA A 232 42.63 -34.28 34.63
N THR A 233 43.18 -33.48 33.72
CA THR A 233 44.47 -33.73 33.07
C THR A 233 45.62 -33.76 34.08
N THR A 234 45.61 -32.84 35.05
CA THR A 234 46.60 -32.82 36.13
C THR A 234 46.50 -34.06 37.01
N ALA A 235 45.28 -34.44 37.42
CA ALA A 235 45.04 -35.64 38.21
C ALA A 235 45.45 -36.93 37.47
N ALA A 236 45.16 -37.01 36.16
CA ALA A 236 45.57 -38.13 35.33
C ALA A 236 47.10 -38.24 35.20
N SER A 237 47.79 -37.12 35.05
CA SER A 237 49.26 -37.08 35.02
C SER A 237 49.86 -37.57 36.35
N ALA A 238 49.34 -37.09 37.49
CA ALA A 238 49.77 -37.55 38.81
C ALA A 238 49.50 -39.05 39.02
N ALA A 239 48.32 -39.53 38.63
CA ALA A 239 47.99 -40.96 38.69
C ALA A 239 48.97 -41.81 37.87
N ARG A 240 49.34 -41.34 36.67
CA ARG A 240 50.32 -42.01 35.82
C ARG A 240 51.70 -42.08 36.48
N GLU A 241 52.19 -40.97 37.04
CA GLU A 241 53.45 -40.95 37.77
C GLU A 241 53.45 -41.91 38.97
N THR A 242 52.35 -41.98 39.72
CA THR A 242 52.23 -42.93 40.84
C THR A 242 52.23 -44.39 40.37
N ALA A 243 51.58 -44.69 39.24
CA ALA A 243 51.60 -46.02 38.64
C ALA A 243 53.00 -46.40 38.14
N ASP A 244 53.71 -45.48 37.49
CA ASP A 244 55.09 -45.67 37.03
C ASP A 244 56.05 -45.88 38.23
N ALA A 245 55.86 -45.15 39.32
CA ALA A 245 56.64 -45.35 40.55
C ALA A 245 56.35 -46.73 41.20
N ALA A 246 55.09 -47.15 41.23
CA ALA A 246 54.69 -48.44 41.77
C ALA A 246 55.25 -49.61 40.95
N THR A 247 55.17 -49.53 39.61
CA THR A 247 55.74 -50.54 38.72
C THR A 247 57.26 -50.62 38.84
N LYS A 248 57.96 -49.48 38.96
CA LYS A 248 59.41 -49.44 39.22
C LYS A 248 59.76 -50.10 40.56
N LYS A 249 59.01 -49.81 41.64
CA LYS A 249 59.19 -50.47 42.94
C LYS A 249 59.00 -51.98 42.85
N ALA A 250 57.94 -52.43 42.18
CA ALA A 250 57.67 -53.85 41.97
C ALA A 250 58.81 -54.54 41.21
N ALA A 251 59.31 -53.92 40.14
CA ALA A 251 60.45 -54.43 39.37
C ALA A 251 61.74 -54.51 40.21
N THR A 252 62.01 -53.54 41.09
CA THR A 252 63.16 -53.64 42.01
C THR A 252 62.99 -54.76 43.03
N ALA A 253 61.78 -54.93 43.60
CA ALA A 253 61.51 -55.97 44.58
C ALA A 253 61.67 -57.38 44.01
N THR A 254 61.21 -57.62 42.78
CA THR A 254 61.41 -58.91 42.10
C THR A 254 62.89 -59.16 41.78
N THR A 255 63.65 -58.12 41.44
CA THR A 255 65.10 -58.25 41.22
C THR A 255 65.84 -58.65 42.50
N PHE A 256 65.52 -58.03 43.64
CA PHE A 256 66.10 -58.41 44.95
C PHE A 256 65.71 -59.83 45.38
N ALA A 257 64.47 -60.27 45.08
CA ALA A 257 64.05 -61.64 45.35
C ALA A 257 64.86 -62.66 44.54
N TRP A 258 65.11 -62.39 43.26
CA TRP A 258 65.96 -63.23 42.41
C TRP A 258 67.42 -63.24 42.87
N VAL A 259 67.99 -62.09 43.23
CA VAL A 259 69.35 -62.03 43.80
C VAL A 259 69.44 -62.84 45.09
N GLY A 260 68.43 -62.75 45.98
CA GLY A 260 68.38 -63.56 47.20
C GLY A 260 68.32 -65.07 46.94
N ILE A 261 67.53 -65.51 45.95
CA ILE A 261 67.46 -66.92 45.53
C ILE A 261 68.80 -67.39 44.96
N VAL A 262 69.43 -66.60 44.08
CA VAL A 262 70.74 -66.92 43.51
C VAL A 262 71.80 -67.00 44.62
N LEU A 263 71.78 -66.08 45.58
CA LEU A 263 72.74 -66.06 46.69
C LEU A 263 72.53 -67.25 47.64
N ALA A 264 71.29 -67.65 47.88
CA ALA A 264 70.96 -68.85 48.65
C ALA A 264 71.40 -70.14 47.94
N LEU A 265 71.26 -70.22 46.61
CA LEU A 265 71.76 -71.34 45.82
C LEU A 265 73.29 -71.40 45.83
N VAL A 266 73.98 -70.27 45.68
CA VAL A 266 75.44 -70.21 45.79
C VAL A 266 75.91 -70.65 47.18
N ALA A 267 75.25 -70.20 48.24
CA ALA A 267 75.57 -70.62 49.61
C ALA A 267 75.34 -72.14 49.82
N ALA A 268 74.26 -72.70 49.27
CA ALA A 268 73.98 -74.13 49.32
C ALA A 268 75.04 -74.96 48.56
N VAL A 269 75.48 -74.50 47.38
CA VAL A 269 76.53 -75.18 46.61
C VAL A 269 77.88 -75.12 47.34
N VAL A 270 78.24 -73.96 47.92
CA VAL A 270 79.47 -73.83 48.72
C VAL A 270 79.45 -74.75 49.94
N ALA A 271 78.30 -74.89 50.61
CA ALA A 271 78.14 -75.78 51.76
C ALA A 271 78.21 -77.28 51.41
N VAL A 272 77.95 -77.65 50.16
CA VAL A 272 78.09 -79.04 49.67
C VAL A 272 79.52 -79.36 49.22
N VAL A 273 80.30 -78.35 48.85
CA VAL A 273 81.69 -78.49 48.37
C VAL A 273 82.72 -78.45 49.50
N MET A 274 82.39 -77.86 50.66
CA MET A 274 83.19 -77.93 51.88
C MET A 274 82.83 -79.15 52.74
#